data_AF-A0A955A502-F1
#
_entry.id   AF-A0A955A502-F1
#
_cell.length_a   1.000
_cell.length_b   1.000
_cell.length_c   1.000
_cell.angle_alpha   90.00
_cell.angle_beta   90.00
_cell.angle_gamma   90.00
#
_symmetry.space_group_name_H-M   'P 1'
#
loop_
_entity.id
_entity.type
_entity.pdbx_description
1 polymer ?
#
loop_
_entity_poly.entity_id
_entity_poly.type
_entity_poly.pdbx_seq_one_letter_code
_entity_poly.pdbx_strand_id
1 'polypeptide(L)'
;MDYDTGYDVRAAYYDVEAPAVPMVPRRTFSTVFAGPRAFELAGHAVQTYSLEVGGNTGSGAFEQVSLESLLAGPGSLAAVKADGLAALGNATNLGLFEDRASAAAFQAMIWEIVLDYDGTEESLDIEGTGSANFMASGIDAAIFEQMKQHVLAGVDTSRCFTVYKADGLENQILFDNPNPSVPLPGVSILGIAGLATVGARRRRALV
;
A
#
# COMPACT_ATOMS: atom_id res chain seq x y z
N MET A 1 2.33 -55.26 9.29
CA MET A 1 1.83 -54.24 10.24
C MET A 1 2.68 -53.03 10.00
N ASP A 2 2.07 -52.01 9.41
CA ASP A 2 2.69 -50.81 8.87
C ASP A 2 3.33 -49.95 9.96
N TYR A 3 4.45 -49.32 9.60
CA TYR A 3 5.01 -48.18 10.31
C TYR A 3 4.38 -46.92 9.73
N ASP A 4 3.44 -46.35 10.48
CA ASP A 4 2.98 -44.97 10.31
C ASP A 4 2.90 -44.35 11.71
N THR A 5 3.71 -43.32 11.95
CA THR A 5 3.31 -42.18 12.81
C THR A 5 4.18 -40.98 12.47
N GLY A 6 3.51 -39.95 11.95
CA GLY A 6 4.09 -38.71 11.46
C GLY A 6 4.91 -37.92 12.48
N TYR A 7 5.70 -37.02 11.91
CA TYR A 7 6.46 -36.01 12.63
C TYR A 7 5.53 -34.97 13.25
N ASP A 8 5.44 -34.99 14.58
CA ASP A 8 4.87 -33.93 15.40
C ASP A 8 6.02 -32.99 15.81
N VAL A 9 6.12 -31.82 15.17
CA VAL A 9 7.08 -30.79 15.56
C VAL A 9 6.42 -29.90 16.62
N ARG A 10 6.64 -30.29 17.87
CA ARG A 10 6.53 -29.38 19.02
C ARG A 10 7.73 -28.43 19.03
N ALA A 11 7.47 -27.13 19.08
CA ALA A 11 8.36 -26.17 19.71
C ALA A 11 7.59 -25.50 20.85
N ALA A 12 7.97 -25.83 22.08
CA ALA A 12 7.54 -25.18 23.30
C ALA A 12 8.55 -24.07 23.64
N TYR A 13 8.07 -22.89 24.05
CA TYR A 13 8.68 -22.09 25.11
C TYR A 13 7.58 -21.28 25.84
N TYR A 14 7.63 -21.33 27.17
CA TYR A 14 6.69 -20.73 28.12
C TYR A 14 7.02 -19.26 28.45
N ASP A 15 5.94 -18.50 28.68
CA ASP A 15 5.71 -17.39 29.62
C ASP A 15 6.77 -16.32 29.90
N VAL A 16 6.46 -15.12 29.41
CA VAL A 16 6.38 -13.93 30.28
C VAL A 16 5.00 -13.32 30.01
N GLU A 17 4.13 -13.20 31.02
CA GLU A 17 2.84 -12.52 30.90
C GLU A 17 3.06 -11.04 30.54
N ALA A 18 3.21 -10.76 29.24
CA ALA A 18 3.01 -9.43 28.70
C ALA A 18 1.51 -9.12 28.84
N PRO A 19 1.13 -7.91 29.30
CA PRO A 19 -0.28 -7.55 29.43
C PRO A 19 -0.97 -7.83 28.10
N ALA A 20 -2.06 -8.60 28.15
CA ALA A 20 -2.84 -9.02 27.00
C ALA A 20 -3.23 -7.79 26.18
N VAL A 21 -2.42 -7.50 25.17
CA VAL A 21 -2.77 -6.53 24.15
C VAL A 21 -3.99 -7.12 23.46
N PRO A 22 -5.15 -6.45 23.43
CA PRO A 22 -6.28 -6.94 22.67
C PRO A 22 -5.84 -7.12 21.22
N MET A 23 -5.81 -8.38 20.75
CA MET A 23 -5.58 -8.70 19.36
C MET A 23 -6.73 -8.08 18.56
N VAL A 24 -6.43 -6.99 17.86
CA VAL A 24 -7.36 -6.39 16.91
C VAL A 24 -7.55 -7.41 15.77
N PRO A 25 -8.79 -7.72 15.35
CA PRO A 25 -9.03 -8.68 14.28
C PRO A 25 -8.30 -8.26 13.00
N ARG A 26 -7.44 -9.14 12.47
CA ARG A 26 -6.82 -8.98 11.15
C ARG A 26 -7.91 -9.07 10.08
N ARG A 27 -7.94 -8.12 9.15
CA ARG A 27 -8.88 -8.15 8.01
C ARG A 27 -8.20 -8.81 6.83
N THR A 28 -8.57 -10.05 6.57
CA THR A 28 -8.10 -10.79 5.39
C THR A 28 -8.95 -10.41 4.19
N PHE A 29 -8.32 -9.93 3.12
CA PHE A 29 -8.96 -9.74 1.82
C PHE A 29 -8.51 -10.87 0.89
N SER A 30 -9.45 -11.58 0.25
CA SER A 30 -9.13 -12.70 -0.64
C SER A 30 -8.72 -12.24 -2.04
N THR A 31 -8.96 -10.97 -2.40
CA THR A 31 -8.60 -10.40 -3.71
C THR A 31 -8.56 -8.88 -3.56
N VAL A 32 -7.42 -8.26 -3.88
CA VAL A 32 -7.26 -6.81 -3.87
C VAL A 32 -6.79 -6.36 -5.25
N PHE A 33 -7.38 -5.28 -5.76
CA PHE A 33 -6.96 -4.70 -7.03
C PHE A 33 -5.59 -4.04 -6.87
N ALA A 34 -4.64 -4.45 -7.71
CA ALA A 34 -3.32 -3.84 -7.80
C ALA A 34 -3.13 -3.21 -9.19
N GLY A 35 -2.73 -1.93 -9.21
CA GLY A 35 -2.54 -1.14 -10.43
C GLY A 35 -3.30 0.20 -10.37
N PRO A 36 -3.16 1.03 -11.42
CA PRO A 36 -3.90 2.28 -11.53
C PRO A 36 -5.38 2.02 -11.83
N ARG A 37 -6.24 2.92 -11.35
CA ARG A 37 -7.69 2.93 -11.58
C ARG A 37 -8.09 4.20 -12.27
N ALA A 38 -8.99 4.09 -13.23
CA ALA A 38 -9.63 5.24 -13.83
C ALA A 38 -10.93 5.58 -13.09
N PHE A 39 -11.09 6.84 -12.68
CA PHE A 39 -12.37 7.36 -12.20
C PHE A 39 -12.58 8.81 -12.65
N GLU A 40 -13.82 9.30 -12.56
CA GLU A 40 -14.13 10.68 -12.90
C GLU A 40 -13.95 11.60 -11.68
N LEU A 41 -13.08 12.59 -11.83
CA LEU A 41 -12.90 13.69 -10.87
C LEU A 41 -13.31 15.00 -11.56
N ALA A 42 -14.34 15.67 -11.02
CA ALA A 42 -14.87 16.92 -11.58
C ALA A 42 -15.20 16.85 -13.08
N GLY A 43 -15.66 15.70 -13.58
CA GLY A 43 -15.99 15.48 -14.99
C GLY A 43 -14.79 15.13 -15.89
N HIS A 44 -13.60 14.95 -15.32
CA HIS A 44 -12.39 14.50 -16.02
C HIS A 44 -12.01 13.09 -15.59
N ALA A 45 -11.71 12.21 -16.54
CA ALA A 45 -11.16 10.90 -16.24
C ALA A 45 -9.69 11.05 -15.80
N VAL A 46 -9.37 10.54 -14.61
CA VAL A 46 -8.02 10.53 -14.03
C VAL A 46 -7.60 9.11 -13.69
N GLN A 47 -6.29 8.82 -13.75
CA GLN A 47 -5.72 7.56 -13.27
C GLN A 47 -5.11 7.73 -11.89
N THR A 48 -5.48 6.88 -10.94
CA THR A 48 -5.00 6.96 -9.55
C THR A 48 -4.60 5.60 -9.02
N TYR A 49 -3.88 5.61 -7.91
CA TYR A 49 -3.60 4.43 -7.10
C TYR A 49 -4.38 4.50 -5.80
N SER A 50 -4.72 3.35 -5.23
CA SER A 50 -5.39 3.30 -3.93
C SER A 50 -4.38 3.52 -2.82
N LEU A 51 -4.72 4.33 -1.82
CA LEU A 51 -3.94 4.42 -0.58
C LEU A 51 -4.36 3.37 0.45
N GLU A 52 -5.43 2.63 0.17
CA GLU A 52 -6.03 1.69 1.09
C GLU A 52 -6.15 0.30 0.46
N VAL A 53 -6.08 -0.70 1.33
CA VAL A 53 -6.31 -2.09 0.95
C VAL A 53 -7.77 -2.42 1.25
N GLY A 54 -8.60 -2.35 0.22
CA GLY A 54 -10.01 -2.68 0.27
C GLY A 54 -10.55 -2.96 -1.13
N GLY A 55 -11.88 -3.08 -1.21
CA GLY A 55 -12.59 -3.30 -2.47
C GLY A 55 -13.76 -2.35 -2.66
N ASN A 56 -13.86 -1.28 -1.85
CA ASN A 56 -14.95 -0.32 -1.97
C ASN A 56 -14.60 0.74 -3.00
N THR A 57 -14.72 0.31 -4.25
CA THR A 57 -14.40 1.09 -5.44
C THR A 57 -15.70 1.66 -6.01
N GLY A 58 -15.69 2.90 -6.49
CA GLY A 58 -16.90 3.52 -7.02
C GLY A 58 -16.73 4.99 -7.39
N SER A 59 -17.79 5.58 -7.94
CA SER A 59 -17.89 7.01 -8.21
C SER A 59 -18.48 7.74 -7.00
N GLY A 60 -17.88 8.85 -6.58
CA GLY A 60 -18.35 9.64 -5.45
C GLY A 60 -17.72 11.03 -5.42
N ALA A 61 -18.04 11.80 -4.38
CA ALA A 61 -17.38 13.07 -4.14
C ALA A 61 -16.02 12.84 -3.46
N PHE A 62 -14.98 13.43 -4.02
CA PHE A 62 -13.62 13.40 -3.48
C PHE A 62 -13.19 14.79 -3.05
N GLU A 63 -12.53 14.88 -1.91
CA GLU A 63 -11.90 16.09 -1.37
C GLU A 63 -10.38 15.98 -1.54
N GLN A 64 -9.75 17.01 -2.09
CA GLN A 64 -8.29 17.08 -2.12
C GLN A 64 -7.76 17.40 -0.72
N VAL A 65 -6.85 16.56 -0.23
CA VAL A 65 -6.22 16.71 1.09
C VAL A 65 -4.71 16.52 0.98
N SER A 66 -3.96 16.87 2.03
CA SER A 66 -2.55 16.45 2.12
C SER A 66 -2.46 15.03 2.68
N LEU A 67 -1.46 14.26 2.27
CA LEU A 67 -1.22 12.93 2.85
C LEU A 67 -0.96 13.04 4.36
N GLU A 68 -0.25 14.08 4.77
CA GLU A 68 0.07 14.34 6.17
C GLU A 68 -1.18 14.53 7.02
N SER A 69 -2.19 15.22 6.48
CA SER A 69 -3.48 15.38 7.16
C SER A 69 -4.28 14.07 7.19
N LEU A 70 -4.21 13.28 6.11
CA LEU A 70 -4.91 12.00 6.00
C LEU A 70 -4.37 10.96 6.99
N LEU A 71 -3.05 10.93 7.16
CA LEU A 71 -2.33 9.99 8.03
C LEU A 71 -2.00 10.58 9.42
N ALA A 72 -2.60 11.73 9.76
CA ALA A 72 -2.36 12.39 11.03
C ALA A 72 -2.80 11.51 12.22
N GLY A 73 -1.98 11.46 13.27
CA GLY A 73 -2.25 10.69 14.47
C GLY A 73 -1.10 10.77 15.50
N PRO A 74 -1.31 10.31 16.74
CA PRO A 74 -0.26 10.30 17.76
C PRO A 74 0.96 9.48 17.29
N GLY A 75 2.14 10.10 17.26
CA GLY A 75 3.37 9.46 16.77
C GLY A 75 3.40 9.24 15.25
N SER A 76 2.59 9.99 14.49
CA SER A 76 2.50 9.84 13.04
C SER A 76 3.83 10.14 12.34
N LEU A 77 4.18 9.25 11.41
CA LEU A 77 5.31 9.38 10.49
C LEU A 77 4.86 9.90 9.12
N ALA A 78 3.76 10.65 9.06
CA ALA A 78 3.14 10.98 7.79
C ALA A 78 4.03 11.79 6.84
N ALA A 79 4.92 12.66 7.35
CA ALA A 79 5.90 13.35 6.53
C ALA A 79 6.91 12.37 5.89
N VAL A 80 7.41 11.41 6.67
CA VAL A 80 8.33 10.35 6.20
C VAL A 80 7.65 9.50 5.13
N LYS A 81 6.38 9.14 5.34
CA LYS A 81 5.57 8.40 4.35
C LYS A 81 5.34 9.20 3.08
N ALA A 82 5.05 10.50 3.21
CA ALA A 82 4.87 11.39 2.07
C ALA A 82 6.17 11.57 1.27
N ASP A 83 7.32 11.65 1.95
CA ASP A 83 8.64 11.67 1.31
C ASP A 83 8.94 10.37 0.57
N GLY A 84 8.62 9.23 1.19
CA GLY A 84 8.75 7.91 0.55
C GLY A 84 7.88 7.78 -0.71
N LEU A 85 6.63 8.26 -0.67
CA LEU A 85 5.76 8.26 -1.85
C LEU A 85 6.29 9.20 -2.95
N ALA A 86 6.81 10.37 -2.59
CA ALA A 86 7.40 11.29 -3.56
C ALA A 86 8.64 10.68 -4.22
N ALA A 87 9.54 10.09 -3.44
CA ALA A 87 10.72 9.38 -3.95
C ALA A 87 10.34 8.24 -4.90
N LEU A 88 9.35 7.43 -4.51
CA LEU A 88 8.82 6.37 -5.36
C LEU A 88 8.27 6.93 -6.68
N GLY A 89 7.39 7.94 -6.62
CA GLY A 89 6.76 8.53 -7.80
C GLY A 89 7.78 9.18 -8.75
N ASN A 90 8.73 9.94 -8.23
CA ASN A 90 9.76 10.61 -9.03
C ASN A 90 10.69 9.60 -9.72
N ALA A 91 11.02 8.49 -9.06
CA ALA A 91 11.88 7.47 -9.61
C ALA A 91 11.20 6.58 -10.66
N THR A 92 9.89 6.40 -10.60
CA THR A 92 9.14 5.44 -11.44
C THR A 92 8.33 6.10 -12.55
N ASN A 93 8.73 7.29 -13.00
CA ASN A 93 7.98 8.05 -14.00
C ASN A 93 6.50 8.18 -13.61
N LEU A 94 6.26 8.54 -12.34
CA LEU A 94 4.93 8.82 -11.78
C LEU A 94 3.98 7.62 -11.81
N GLY A 95 4.54 6.41 -11.78
CA GLY A 95 3.77 5.17 -11.83
C GLY A 95 3.23 4.81 -13.21
N LEU A 96 3.70 5.45 -14.29
CA LEU A 96 3.27 5.11 -15.65
C LEU A 96 3.96 3.83 -16.13
N PHE A 97 3.32 2.68 -15.90
CA PHE A 97 3.83 1.37 -16.31
C PHE A 97 3.04 0.77 -17.48
N GLU A 98 3.77 0.15 -18.41
CA GLU A 98 3.18 -0.60 -19.53
C GLU A 98 2.85 -2.06 -19.15
N ASP A 99 3.51 -2.59 -18.12
CA ASP A 99 3.34 -3.97 -17.67
C ASP A 99 2.66 -4.07 -16.31
N ARG A 100 1.93 -5.19 -16.13
CA ARG A 100 1.13 -5.45 -14.93
C ARG A 100 1.98 -5.76 -13.70
N ALA A 101 3.16 -6.36 -13.86
CA ALA A 101 3.99 -6.77 -12.72
C ALA A 101 4.56 -5.53 -12.02
N SER A 102 5.07 -4.56 -12.79
CA SER A 102 5.53 -3.26 -12.29
C SER A 102 4.39 -2.46 -11.67
N ALA A 103 3.23 -2.39 -12.32
CA ALA A 103 2.07 -1.70 -11.77
C ALA A 103 1.59 -2.30 -10.43
N ALA A 104 1.63 -3.63 -10.30
CA ALA A 104 1.25 -4.33 -9.08
C ALA A 104 2.27 -4.13 -7.95
N ALA A 105 3.58 -4.24 -8.26
CA ALA A 105 4.65 -3.98 -7.30
C ALA A 105 4.65 -2.53 -6.80
N PHE A 106 4.40 -1.57 -7.69
CA PHE A 106 4.26 -0.16 -7.32
C PHE A 106 3.07 0.08 -6.40
N GLN A 107 1.90 -0.48 -6.71
CA GLN A 107 0.72 -0.38 -5.83
C GLN A 107 0.96 -1.06 -4.47
N ALA A 108 1.67 -2.19 -4.43
CA ALA A 108 2.05 -2.85 -3.19
C ALA A 108 3.00 -1.98 -2.36
N MET A 109 3.97 -1.33 -3.00
CA MET A 109 4.89 -0.40 -2.34
C MET A 109 4.16 0.82 -1.77
N ILE A 110 3.15 1.36 -2.44
CA ILE A 110 2.30 2.43 -1.88
C ILE A 110 1.67 1.98 -0.55
N TRP A 111 1.15 0.75 -0.48
CA TRP A 111 0.54 0.24 0.74
C TRP A 111 1.56 0.01 1.85
N GLU A 112 2.73 -0.55 1.54
CA GLU A 112 3.85 -0.67 2.48
C GLU A 112 4.27 0.69 3.03
N ILE A 113 4.38 1.71 2.18
CA ILE A 113 4.69 3.07 2.61
C ILE A 113 3.60 3.63 3.52
N VAL A 114 2.34 3.52 3.12
CA VAL A 114 1.22 4.09 3.87
C VAL A 114 0.99 3.36 5.19
N LEU A 115 1.19 2.05 5.26
CA LEU A 115 0.86 1.24 6.43
C LEU A 115 2.06 1.06 7.36
N ASP A 116 3.23 0.73 6.83
CA ASP A 116 4.35 0.20 7.62
C ASP A 116 5.61 1.08 7.62
N TYR A 117 5.86 1.85 6.54
CA TYR A 117 7.12 2.58 6.43
C TYR A 117 7.36 3.59 7.53
N ASP A 118 8.52 3.47 8.17
CA ASP A 118 8.96 4.34 9.26
C ASP A 118 10.24 5.13 8.94
N GLY A 119 10.73 5.02 7.71
CA GLY A 119 12.00 5.60 7.27
C GLY A 119 13.13 4.58 7.16
N THR A 120 12.92 3.33 7.59
CA THR A 120 13.93 2.27 7.55
C THR A 120 13.65 1.24 6.45
N GLU A 121 14.68 0.54 5.99
CA GLU A 121 14.54 -0.54 5.01
C GLU A 121 13.70 -1.69 5.55
N GLU A 122 13.90 -2.03 6.82
CA GLU A 122 13.27 -3.15 7.50
C GLU A 122 11.75 -2.99 7.64
N SER A 123 11.24 -1.76 7.52
CA SER A 123 9.81 -1.46 7.56
C SER A 123 9.08 -1.69 6.23
N LEU A 124 9.81 -1.95 5.13
CA LEU A 124 9.26 -2.26 3.81
C LEU A 124 9.46 -3.75 3.51
N ASP A 125 8.46 -4.56 3.83
CA ASP A 125 8.55 -6.01 3.72
C ASP A 125 7.23 -6.64 3.25
N ILE A 126 7.16 -6.88 1.94
CA ILE A 126 5.99 -7.46 1.29
C ILE A 126 5.65 -8.88 1.75
N GLU A 127 6.64 -9.63 2.23
CA GLU A 127 6.43 -10.98 2.78
C GLU A 127 5.82 -10.94 4.18
N GLY A 128 5.84 -9.78 4.83
CA GLY A 128 5.15 -9.52 6.08
C GLY A 128 5.80 -10.22 7.27
N THR A 129 7.13 -10.28 7.32
CA THR A 129 7.85 -10.84 8.44
C THR A 129 7.76 -9.91 9.66
N GLY A 130 7.65 -10.49 10.86
CA GLY A 130 7.58 -9.72 12.11
C GLY A 130 6.25 -8.99 12.34
N SER A 131 6.29 -7.66 12.37
CA SER A 131 5.19 -6.76 12.82
C SER A 131 4.45 -6.04 11.68
N ALA A 132 4.58 -6.51 10.44
CA ALA A 132 3.97 -5.89 9.27
C ALA A 132 2.44 -5.78 9.38
N ASN A 133 1.90 -4.65 8.94
CA ASN A 133 0.46 -4.41 8.82
C ASN A 133 -0.04 -4.76 7.41
N PHE A 134 0.84 -4.82 6.42
CA PHE A 134 0.58 -5.29 5.07
C PHE A 134 1.31 -6.60 4.77
N MET A 135 0.69 -7.44 3.94
CA MET A 135 1.33 -8.60 3.33
C MET A 135 0.67 -8.84 1.97
N ALA A 136 1.45 -9.15 0.95
CA ALA A 136 0.92 -9.54 -0.34
C ALA A 136 1.64 -10.73 -0.93
N SER A 137 0.89 -11.55 -1.65
CA SER A 137 1.40 -12.67 -2.44
C SER A 137 1.14 -12.47 -3.92
N GLY A 138 1.98 -13.07 -4.76
CA GLY A 138 1.86 -12.95 -6.23
C GLY A 138 2.44 -11.64 -6.79
N ILE A 139 3.16 -10.88 -5.97
CA ILE A 139 3.96 -9.74 -6.41
C ILE A 139 5.37 -10.24 -6.71
N ASP A 140 5.94 -9.80 -7.83
CA ASP A 140 7.31 -10.15 -8.20
C ASP A 140 8.29 -9.51 -7.20
N ALA A 141 8.99 -10.35 -6.45
CA ALA A 141 9.90 -9.91 -5.39
C ALA A 141 11.07 -9.09 -5.91
N ALA A 142 11.58 -9.38 -7.11
CA ALA A 142 12.70 -8.64 -7.68
C ALA A 142 12.27 -7.23 -8.11
N ILE A 143 11.07 -7.09 -8.68
CA ILE A 143 10.51 -5.79 -9.03
C ILE A 143 10.16 -5.00 -7.76
N PHE A 144 9.56 -5.64 -6.75
CA PHE A 144 9.26 -5.00 -5.47
C PHE A 144 10.55 -4.48 -4.79
N GLU A 145 11.61 -5.28 -4.77
CA GLU A 145 12.91 -4.88 -4.24
C GLU A 145 13.49 -3.66 -4.98
N GLN A 146 13.35 -3.59 -6.31
CA GLN A 146 13.74 -2.40 -7.07
C GLN A 146 12.94 -1.15 -6.64
N MET A 147 11.62 -1.28 -6.46
CA MET A 147 10.79 -0.18 -5.96
C MET A 147 11.23 0.25 -4.55
N LYS A 148 11.62 -0.70 -3.71
CA LYS A 148 12.09 -0.44 -2.35
C LYS A 148 13.35 0.41 -2.38
N GLN A 149 14.31 0.07 -3.26
CA GLN A 149 15.53 0.84 -3.43
C GLN A 149 15.26 2.28 -3.91
N HIS A 150 14.21 2.52 -4.71
CA HIS A 150 13.82 3.88 -5.09
C HIS A 150 13.35 4.73 -3.90
N VAL A 151 12.56 4.12 -2.99
CA VAL A 151 12.11 4.78 -1.76
C VAL A 151 13.30 5.12 -0.86
N LEU A 152 14.18 4.14 -0.63
CA LEU A 152 15.30 4.27 0.31
C LEU A 152 16.41 5.19 -0.20
N ALA A 153 16.59 5.31 -1.50
CA ALA A 153 17.58 6.22 -2.07
C ALA A 153 17.23 7.69 -1.80
N GLY A 154 15.94 8.03 -1.63
CA GLY A 154 15.46 9.35 -1.21
C GLY A 154 15.93 10.52 -2.11
N VAL A 155 16.26 10.25 -3.37
CA VAL A 155 17.03 11.17 -4.23
C VAL A 155 16.23 12.42 -4.61
N ASP A 156 14.91 12.30 -4.75
CA ASP A 156 14.00 13.43 -5.01
C ASP A 156 12.67 13.25 -4.28
N THR A 157 12.45 14.05 -3.24
CA THR A 157 11.22 14.04 -2.44
C THR A 157 10.29 15.21 -2.78
N SER A 158 10.54 15.91 -3.89
CA SER A 158 9.64 16.94 -4.41
C SER A 158 8.26 16.34 -4.63
N ARG A 159 7.23 16.92 -4.01
CA ARG A 159 5.87 16.40 -4.06
C ARG A 159 5.36 16.38 -5.50
N CYS A 160 5.14 15.17 -6.01
CA CYS A 160 4.69 14.89 -7.37
C CYS A 160 3.34 14.17 -7.36
N PHE A 161 2.50 14.44 -6.34
CA PHE A 161 1.23 13.77 -6.19
C PHE A 161 0.18 14.62 -5.48
N THR A 162 -1.06 14.31 -5.78
CA THR A 162 -2.27 14.83 -5.16
C THR A 162 -3.03 13.69 -4.47
N VAL A 163 -3.45 13.90 -3.22
CA VAL A 163 -4.26 12.92 -2.47
C VAL A 163 -5.72 13.33 -2.46
N TYR A 164 -6.58 12.35 -2.69
CA TYR A 164 -8.03 12.48 -2.71
C TYR A 164 -8.64 11.61 -1.63
N LYS A 165 -9.39 12.24 -0.74
CA LYS A 165 -10.16 11.58 0.30
C LYS A 165 -11.62 11.43 -0.14
N ALA A 166 -12.23 10.28 0.12
CA ALA A 166 -13.67 10.11 -0.06
C ALA A 166 -14.31 9.42 1.14
N ASP A 167 -15.51 9.85 1.51
CA ASP A 167 -16.28 9.21 2.56
C ASP A 167 -16.95 7.94 2.05
N GLY A 168 -16.60 6.80 2.65
CA GLY A 168 -17.17 5.50 2.31
C GLY A 168 -16.58 4.83 1.06
N LEU A 169 -15.63 5.47 0.38
CA LEU A 169 -14.82 4.91 -0.70
C LEU A 169 -13.34 4.87 -0.28
N GLU A 170 -12.51 4.20 -1.07
CA GLU A 170 -11.07 4.18 -0.84
C GLU A 170 -10.43 5.52 -1.16
N ASN A 171 -9.54 5.99 -0.27
CA ASN A 171 -8.69 7.14 -0.53
C ASN A 171 -7.74 6.87 -1.70
N GLN A 172 -7.51 7.87 -2.56
CA GLN A 172 -6.77 7.74 -3.81
C GLN A 172 -5.58 8.69 -3.83
N ILE A 173 -4.56 8.33 -4.59
CA ILE A 173 -3.42 9.18 -4.92
C ILE A 173 -3.27 9.27 -6.44
N LEU A 174 -3.17 10.49 -6.95
CA LEU A 174 -2.82 10.81 -8.32
C LEU A 174 -1.36 11.28 -8.32
N PHE A 175 -0.49 10.66 -9.11
CA PHE A 175 0.82 11.24 -9.35
C PHE A 175 0.71 12.28 -10.47
N ASP A 176 1.12 13.51 -10.15
CA ASP A 176 0.91 14.70 -10.97
C ASP A 176 1.78 14.63 -12.22
N ASN A 177 1.18 14.24 -13.35
CA ASN A 177 1.87 14.27 -14.63
C ASN A 177 2.06 15.74 -15.09
N PRO A 178 3.30 16.22 -15.28
CA PRO A 178 3.55 17.58 -15.76
C PRO A 178 3.07 17.84 -17.19
N ASN A 179 2.57 16.82 -17.90
CA ASN A 179 1.98 16.94 -19.23
C ASN A 179 0.46 16.64 -19.22
N PRO A 180 -0.37 17.59 -18.74
CA PRO A 180 -1.84 17.42 -18.62
C PRO A 180 -2.57 17.31 -19.97
N SER A 181 -1.85 17.55 -21.08
CA SER A 181 -2.36 17.57 -22.46
C SER A 181 -2.53 16.19 -23.10
N VAL A 182 -2.09 15.12 -22.43
CA VAL A 182 -2.32 13.75 -22.88
C VAL A 182 -3.52 13.22 -22.09
N PRO A 183 -4.76 13.30 -22.61
CA PRO A 183 -5.79 12.40 -22.13
C PRO A 183 -5.21 11.00 -22.26
N LEU A 184 -5.03 10.31 -21.13
CA LEU A 184 -4.43 8.98 -21.07
C LEU A 184 -5.08 8.11 -22.16
N PRO A 185 -4.35 7.75 -23.24
CA PRO A 185 -4.96 7.09 -24.37
C PRO A 185 -5.42 5.71 -23.93
N GLY A 186 -6.72 5.44 -24.01
CA GLY A 186 -7.29 4.12 -23.81
C GLY A 186 -7.17 3.62 -22.36
N VAL A 187 -8.29 3.65 -21.65
CA VAL A 187 -8.43 3.11 -20.30
C VAL A 187 -8.17 1.59 -20.32
N SER A 188 -6.90 1.21 -20.28
CA SER A 188 -6.49 -0.16 -20.05
C SER A 188 -6.42 -0.33 -18.54
N ILE A 189 -7.49 -0.87 -17.97
CA ILE A 189 -7.50 -1.34 -16.58
C ILE A 189 -6.50 -2.49 -16.50
N LEU A 190 -5.24 -2.18 -16.18
CA LEU A 190 -4.29 -3.22 -15.78
C LEU A 190 -4.56 -3.53 -14.32
N GLY A 191 -5.42 -4.52 -14.07
CA GLY A 191 -5.59 -5.05 -12.73
C GLY A 191 -6.31 -6.37 -12.71
N ILE A 192 -5.58 -7.43 -12.37
CA ILE A 192 -6.10 -8.58 -11.61
C ILE A 192 -5.04 -8.94 -10.55
N ALA A 193 -5.52 -9.43 -9.41
CA ALA A 193 -4.92 -9.40 -8.08
C ALA A 193 -3.72 -10.31 -7.80
N GLY A 194 -3.01 -9.95 -6.72
CA GLY A 194 -2.42 -10.88 -5.76
C GLY A 194 -3.29 -10.99 -4.50
N LEU A 195 -3.23 -12.12 -3.79
CA LEU A 195 -3.87 -12.27 -2.48
C LEU A 195 -3.12 -11.38 -1.48
N ALA A 196 -3.73 -10.29 -1.03
CA ALA A 196 -3.16 -9.43 0.01
C ALA A 196 -3.88 -9.66 1.35
N THR A 197 -3.15 -10.14 2.34
CA THR A 197 -3.66 -10.35 3.71
C THR A 197 -3.23 -9.17 4.57
N VAL A 198 -4.17 -8.32 4.97
CA VAL A 198 -3.85 -7.13 5.76
C VAL A 198 -3.95 -7.43 7.25
N GLY A 199 -2.83 -7.30 7.95
CA GLY A 199 -2.75 -7.29 9.39
C GLY A 199 -3.08 -5.91 9.99
N ALA A 200 -4.19 -5.27 9.62
CA ALA A 200 -4.49 -3.92 10.10
C ALA A 200 -4.79 -3.90 11.60
N ARG A 201 -3.79 -3.65 12.45
CA ARG A 201 -4.00 -3.35 13.87
C ARG A 201 -4.45 -1.89 13.99
N ARG A 202 -5.75 -1.63 13.83
CA ARG A 202 -6.36 -0.36 14.25
C ARG A 202 -6.08 -0.16 15.74
N ARG A 203 -5.05 0.62 16.10
CA ARG A 203 -4.98 1.23 17.43
C ARG A 203 -6.14 2.20 17.48
N ARG A 204 -7.29 1.77 18.02
CA ARG A 204 -8.24 2.70 18.61
C ARG A 204 -7.46 3.43 19.70
N ALA A 205 -7.10 4.68 19.45
CA ALA A 205 -6.82 5.61 20.53
C ALA A 205 -8.10 5.61 21.39
N LEU A 206 -8.02 4.95 22.54
CA LEU A 206 -9.01 5.09 23.58
C LEU A 206 -8.93 6.55 24.03
N VAL A 207 -9.98 7.31 23.71
CA VAL A 207 -10.34 8.52 24.44
C VAL A 207 -11.27 8.08 25.56
#